data_AF-F9G4N6-F1
#
_entry.id   AF-F9G4N6-F1
#
_cell.length_a   1.000
_cell.length_b   1.000
_cell.length_c   1.000
_cell.angle_alpha   90.00
_cell.angle_beta   90.00
_cell.angle_gamma   90.00
#
_symmetry.space_group_name_H-M   'P 1'
#
loop_
_entity.id
_entity.type
_entity.pdbx_description
1 polymer ?
#
loop_
_entity_poly.entity_id
_entity_poly.type
_entity_poly.pdbx_seq_one_letter_code
_entity_poly.pdbx_strand_id
1 'polypeptide(L)'
;GEWIYSIIDDKLYLKSSSWDSPSMQRCLLQQIDREDNENVYRKTYQTGSKALFFAQCRNQNETWVPLFEKAYAKAHGDYASLAGGWIGEGIEDLSGGVTTELLTSDILDIDEFWDKEMSRVNDEFLFGASTGLLEHGYGERNGISEGHAYVIMEA
;
A
#
# COMPACT_ATOMS: atom_id res chain seq x y z
N GLY A 1 5.71 15.93 -18.29
CA GLY A 1 6.64 14.80 -18.12
C GLY A 1 6.81 14.10 -19.45
N GLU A 2 8.03 13.66 -19.77
CA GLU A 2 8.25 12.73 -20.88
C GLU A 2 7.89 11.30 -20.43
N TRP A 3 7.43 10.47 -21.37
CA TRP A 3 7.09 9.08 -21.07
C TRP A 3 8.36 8.25 -20.80
N ILE A 4 8.36 7.50 -19.69
CA ILE A 4 9.47 6.60 -19.33
C ILE A 4 8.98 5.16 -19.44
N TYR A 5 9.57 4.40 -20.37
CA TYR A 5 9.30 2.96 -20.48
C TYR A 5 10.15 2.19 -19.48
N SER A 6 9.54 1.30 -18.71
CA SER A 6 10.22 0.50 -17.71
C SER A 6 9.68 -0.92 -17.68
N ILE A 7 10.57 -1.91 -17.71
CA ILE A 7 10.21 -3.33 -17.58
C ILE A 7 10.16 -3.69 -16.10
N ILE A 8 9.05 -4.28 -15.67
CA ILE A 8 8.85 -4.82 -14.32
C ILE A 8 8.79 -6.34 -14.42
N ASP A 9 9.71 -7.01 -13.74
CA ASP A 9 9.69 -8.48 -13.64
C ASP A 9 8.73 -8.95 -12.55
N ASP A 10 8.40 -10.24 -12.57
CA ASP A 10 7.44 -10.90 -11.69
C ASP A 10 8.00 -11.30 -10.31
N LYS A 11 9.28 -11.03 -10.02
CA LYS A 11 9.87 -11.33 -8.70
C LYS A 11 9.50 -10.25 -7.70
N LEU A 12 8.58 -10.59 -6.81
CA LEU A 12 8.17 -9.74 -5.69
C LEU A 12 8.99 -10.05 -4.43
N TYR A 13 9.10 -9.07 -3.53
CA TYR A 13 9.78 -9.26 -2.25
C TYR A 13 8.98 -10.19 -1.33
N LEU A 14 9.65 -11.20 -0.76
CA LEU A 14 9.05 -12.17 0.16
C LEU A 14 9.45 -11.87 1.61
N LYS A 15 8.56 -12.18 2.56
CA LYS A 15 8.82 -12.10 4.01
C LYS A 15 9.82 -13.16 4.48
N SER A 16 9.82 -14.32 3.82
CA SER A 16 10.66 -15.45 4.17
C SER A 16 11.77 -15.62 3.14
N SER A 17 12.96 -15.97 3.62
CA SER A 17 14.13 -16.24 2.76
C SER A 17 13.90 -17.45 1.85
N SER A 18 14.82 -17.66 0.90
CA SER A 18 14.86 -18.90 0.12
C SER A 18 15.10 -20.13 1.01
N TRP A 19 14.73 -21.32 0.52
CA TRP A 19 15.02 -22.59 1.19
C TRP A 19 16.53 -22.83 1.39
N ASP A 20 17.34 -22.37 0.44
CA ASP A 20 18.79 -22.49 0.50
C ASP A 20 19.39 -21.64 1.63
N SER A 21 18.72 -20.56 2.01
CA SER A 21 19.12 -19.70 3.10
C SER A 21 18.82 -20.34 4.46
N PRO A 22 19.71 -20.20 5.45
CA PRO A 22 19.44 -20.66 6.81
C PRO A 22 18.27 -19.88 7.41
N SER A 23 17.23 -20.59 7.84
CA SER A 23 16.07 -20.00 8.51
C SER A 23 15.54 -20.93 9.61
N MET A 24 14.93 -20.33 10.64
CA MET A 24 14.33 -21.08 11.74
C MET A 24 13.21 -22.00 11.25
N GLN A 25 12.39 -21.49 10.33
CA GLN A 25 11.28 -22.22 9.72
C GLN A 25 11.78 -23.48 8.99
N ARG A 26 12.89 -23.38 8.24
CA ARG A 26 13.53 -24.52 7.59
C ARG A 26 14.02 -25.55 8.61
N CYS A 27 14.71 -25.09 9.66
CA CYS A 27 15.24 -25.99 10.70
C CYS A 27 14.10 -26.77 11.37
N LEU A 28 13.00 -26.10 11.71
CA LEU A 28 11.82 -26.74 12.30
C LEU A 28 11.18 -27.74 11.34
N LEU A 29 11.05 -27.40 10.05
CA LEU A 29 10.53 -28.33 9.04
C LEU A 29 11.41 -29.57 8.88
N GLN A 30 12.74 -29.42 8.91
CA GLN A 30 13.68 -30.54 8.81
C GLN A 30 13.64 -31.48 10.03
N GLN A 31 13.14 -31.01 11.19
CA GLN A 31 12.94 -31.86 12.37
C GLN A 31 11.68 -32.73 12.25
N ILE A 32 10.78 -32.40 11.33
CA ILE A 32 9.59 -33.18 11.04
C ILE A 32 10.01 -34.27 10.04
N ASP A 33 9.76 -35.53 10.37
CA ASP A 33 10.00 -36.68 9.49
C ASP A 33 8.96 -36.72 8.35
N ARG A 34 9.05 -35.73 7.46
CA ARG A 34 8.26 -35.61 6.24
C ARG A 34 9.18 -35.65 5.04
N GLU A 35 8.76 -36.41 4.02
CA GLU A 35 9.35 -36.30 2.71
C GLU A 35 9.06 -34.90 2.12
N ASP A 36 10.01 -34.36 1.36
CA ASP A 36 9.84 -33.13 0.57
C ASP A 36 9.63 -31.83 1.38
N ASN A 37 10.42 -31.65 2.43
CA ASN A 37 10.40 -30.45 3.28
C ASN A 37 10.59 -29.13 2.50
N GLU A 38 11.28 -29.15 1.36
CA GLU A 38 11.48 -27.98 0.52
C GLU A 38 10.17 -27.52 -0.14
N ASN A 39 9.43 -28.42 -0.80
CA ASN A 39 8.17 -28.03 -1.41
C ASN A 39 7.14 -27.61 -0.37
N VAL A 40 7.15 -28.24 0.82
CA VAL A 40 6.32 -27.79 1.94
C VAL A 40 6.71 -26.36 2.35
N TYR A 41 8.00 -26.06 2.49
CA TYR A 41 8.46 -24.71 2.81
C TYR A 41 8.01 -23.68 1.77
N ARG A 42 8.24 -23.94 0.49
CA ARG A 42 7.86 -23.01 -0.60
C ARG A 42 6.35 -22.77 -0.62
N LYS A 43 5.56 -23.84 -0.46
CA LYS A 43 4.09 -23.75 -0.42
C LYS A 43 3.59 -22.99 0.81
N THR A 44 4.24 -23.13 1.95
CA THR A 44 3.81 -22.50 3.21
C THR A 44 4.28 -21.04 3.34
N TYR A 45 5.51 -20.73 2.93
CA TYR A 45 6.17 -19.46 3.25
C TYR A 45 6.47 -18.58 2.05
N GLN A 46 6.36 -19.10 0.82
CA GLN A 46 6.72 -18.38 -0.41
C GLN A 46 5.59 -18.34 -1.45
N THR A 47 4.39 -18.81 -1.11
CA THR A 47 3.24 -18.85 -2.03
C THR A 47 2.08 -18.02 -1.50
N GLY A 48 1.39 -17.33 -2.42
CA GLY A 48 0.21 -16.51 -2.14
C GLY A 48 0.53 -15.14 -1.53
N SER A 49 -0.46 -14.25 -1.53
CA SER A 49 -0.27 -12.84 -1.13
C SER A 49 0.34 -12.66 0.27
N LYS A 50 0.05 -13.56 1.22
CA LYS A 50 0.59 -13.46 2.59
C LYS A 50 2.10 -13.59 2.66
N ALA A 51 2.74 -14.23 1.68
CA ALA A 51 4.18 -14.39 1.59
C ALA A 51 4.90 -13.10 1.15
N LEU A 52 4.20 -12.15 0.53
CA LEU A 52 4.77 -10.91 0.00
C LEU A 52 5.10 -9.93 1.14
N PHE A 53 6.21 -9.21 1.07
CA PHE A 53 6.60 -8.29 2.15
C PHE A 53 5.79 -6.98 2.12
N PHE A 54 5.66 -6.38 0.94
CA PHE A 54 4.96 -5.10 0.74
C PHE A 54 3.47 -5.32 0.42
N ALA A 55 2.89 -4.55 -0.50
CA ALA A 55 1.46 -4.59 -0.77
C ALA A 55 0.96 -5.99 -1.14
N GLN A 56 -0.27 -6.28 -0.73
CA GLN A 56 -0.89 -7.60 -0.87
C GLN A 56 -2.33 -7.45 -1.34
N CYS A 57 -2.74 -8.28 -2.28
CA CYS A 57 -4.16 -8.42 -2.61
C CYS A 57 -4.85 -9.30 -1.56
N ARG A 58 -6.13 -9.02 -1.29
CA ARG A 58 -6.98 -9.87 -0.42
C ARG A 58 -7.12 -11.28 -1.00
N ASN A 59 -7.31 -11.36 -2.31
CA ASN A 59 -7.29 -12.63 -3.05
C ASN A 59 -5.84 -13.07 -3.26
N GLN A 60 -5.51 -14.31 -2.91
CA GLN A 60 -4.14 -14.84 -3.03
C GLN A 60 -3.69 -15.06 -4.47
N ASN A 61 -4.64 -15.11 -5.41
CA ASN A 61 -4.38 -15.32 -6.82
C ASN A 61 -4.28 -14.00 -7.61
N GLU A 62 -4.39 -12.86 -6.94
CA GLU A 62 -4.24 -11.54 -7.55
C GLU A 62 -2.89 -10.92 -7.18
N THR A 63 -2.19 -10.40 -8.18
CA THR A 63 -0.85 -9.82 -8.03
C THR A 63 -0.74 -8.41 -8.62
N TRP A 64 -1.87 -7.80 -9.01
CA TRP A 64 -1.84 -6.48 -9.65
C TRP A 64 -1.34 -5.39 -8.70
N VAL A 65 -1.77 -5.38 -7.43
CA VAL A 65 -1.32 -4.39 -6.43
C VAL A 65 0.19 -4.47 -6.18
N PRO A 66 0.78 -5.63 -5.84
CA PRO A 66 2.23 -5.70 -5.59
C PRO A 66 3.08 -5.40 -6.84
N LEU A 67 2.62 -5.78 -8.03
CA LEU A 67 3.32 -5.45 -9.27
C LEU A 67 3.25 -3.95 -9.57
N PHE A 68 2.11 -3.33 -9.31
CA PHE A 68 1.91 -1.90 -9.44
C PHE A 68 2.79 -1.12 -8.46
N GLU A 69 2.79 -1.49 -7.18
CA GLU A 69 3.66 -0.87 -6.17
C GLU A 69 5.14 -1.03 -6.54
N LYS A 70 5.55 -2.18 -7.09
CA LYS A 70 6.92 -2.37 -7.60
C LYS A 70 7.25 -1.41 -8.74
N ALA A 71 6.31 -1.19 -9.66
CA ALA A 71 6.47 -0.25 -10.77
C ALA A 71 6.62 1.18 -10.25
N TYR A 72 5.78 1.55 -9.29
CA TYR A 72 5.79 2.85 -8.62
C TYR A 72 7.10 3.05 -7.85
N ALA A 73 7.51 2.11 -7.01
CA ALA A 73 8.81 2.11 -6.33
C ALA A 73 9.97 2.32 -7.31
N LYS A 74 9.95 1.65 -8.46
CA LYS A 74 10.99 1.80 -9.48
C LYS A 74 10.99 3.18 -10.14
N ALA A 75 9.83 3.80 -10.35
CA ALA A 75 9.72 5.14 -10.89
C ALA A 75 10.25 6.20 -9.89
N HIS A 76 10.06 5.96 -8.59
CA HIS A 76 10.48 6.86 -7.51
C HIS A 76 11.84 6.52 -6.89
N GLY A 77 12.53 5.49 -7.38
CA GLY A 77 13.87 5.06 -6.95
C GLY A 77 13.87 3.63 -6.41
N ASP A 78 13.30 3.43 -5.22
CA ASP A 78 13.14 2.12 -4.59
C ASP A 78 11.93 2.08 -3.63
N TYR A 79 11.70 0.93 -2.99
CA TYR A 79 10.61 0.77 -2.01
C TYR A 79 10.78 1.65 -0.77
N ALA A 80 12.01 1.96 -0.36
CA ALA A 80 12.25 2.82 0.80
C ALA A 80 11.88 4.28 0.50
N SER A 81 12.01 4.69 -0.75
CA SER A 81 11.66 6.01 -1.25
C SER A 81 10.15 6.28 -1.23
N LEU A 82 9.32 5.24 -1.11
CA LEU A 82 7.86 5.37 -0.97
C LEU A 82 7.40 5.65 0.48
N ALA A 83 8.31 5.55 1.46
CA ALA A 83 7.95 5.74 2.86
C ALA A 83 7.70 7.22 3.17
N GLY A 84 6.56 7.52 3.80
CA GLY A 84 6.21 8.88 4.24
C GLY A 84 5.69 9.81 3.14
N GLY A 85 5.15 9.26 2.05
CA GLY A 85 4.56 10.04 0.97
C GLY A 85 3.20 10.69 1.32
N TRP A 86 2.79 11.64 0.48
CA TRP A 86 1.52 12.35 0.61
C TRP A 86 0.44 11.77 -0.31
N ILE A 87 -0.80 11.75 0.16
CA ILE A 87 -1.93 11.20 -0.62
C ILE A 87 -2.11 11.98 -1.93
N GLY A 88 -1.91 13.30 -1.88
CA GLY A 88 -2.02 14.19 -3.03
C GLY A 88 -1.04 13.85 -4.15
N GLU A 89 0.24 13.70 -3.82
CA GLU A 89 1.28 13.31 -4.78
C GLU A 89 0.93 11.99 -5.46
N GLY A 90 0.51 10.99 -4.67
CA GLY A 90 0.07 9.70 -5.21
C GLY A 90 -1.13 9.83 -6.15
N ILE A 91 -2.13 10.66 -5.83
CA ILE A 91 -3.29 10.86 -6.70
C ILE A 91 -2.89 11.58 -7.99
N GLU A 92 -2.04 12.60 -7.92
CA GLU A 92 -1.53 13.34 -9.07
C GLU A 92 -0.76 12.43 -10.03
N ASP A 93 0.16 11.60 -9.51
CA ASP A 93 0.95 10.67 -10.32
C ASP A 93 0.08 9.66 -11.07
N LEU A 94 -1.03 9.24 -10.46
CA LEU A 94 -1.89 8.19 -11.02
C LEU A 94 -3.00 8.70 -11.93
N SER A 95 -3.47 9.93 -11.70
CA SER A 95 -4.58 10.52 -12.47
C SER A 95 -4.15 11.59 -13.46
N GLY A 96 -2.98 12.20 -13.25
CA GLY A 96 -2.57 13.44 -13.93
C GLY A 96 -3.38 14.67 -13.51
N GLY A 97 -4.17 14.57 -12.42
CA GLY A 97 -4.97 15.65 -11.86
C GLY A 97 -4.12 16.66 -11.08
N VAL A 98 -4.81 17.53 -10.33
CA VAL A 98 -4.20 18.51 -9.43
C VAL A 98 -4.81 18.33 -8.05
N THR A 99 -3.97 18.22 -7.02
CA THR A 99 -4.42 18.10 -5.64
C THR A 99 -4.49 19.46 -4.96
N THR A 100 -5.54 19.64 -4.15
CA THR A 100 -5.63 20.71 -3.15
C THR A 100 -5.78 20.08 -1.79
N GLU A 101 -5.09 20.62 -0.79
CA GLU A 101 -5.20 20.20 0.60
C GLU A 101 -6.15 21.12 1.37
N LEU A 102 -7.06 20.52 2.14
CA LEU A 102 -8.00 21.25 2.98
C LEU A 102 -7.80 20.85 4.44
N LEU A 103 -7.61 21.83 5.32
CA LEU A 103 -7.66 21.60 6.76
C LEU A 103 -9.13 21.59 7.17
N THR A 104 -9.59 20.49 7.77
CA THR A 104 -10.98 20.37 8.24
C THR A 104 -11.35 21.44 9.27
N SER A 105 -10.37 22.01 9.97
CA SER A 105 -10.55 23.14 10.89
C SER A 105 -10.78 24.49 10.21
N ASP A 106 -10.52 24.59 8.90
CA ASP A 106 -10.59 25.84 8.11
C ASP A 106 -11.77 25.84 7.12
N ILE A 107 -12.69 24.88 7.24
CA ILE A 107 -13.93 24.84 6.45
C ILE A 107 -14.96 25.75 7.11
N LEU A 108 -15.27 26.89 6.47
CA LEU A 108 -16.18 27.91 7.02
C LEU A 108 -17.66 27.52 6.94
N ASP A 109 -18.08 26.91 5.83
CA ASP A 109 -19.44 26.42 5.61
C ASP A 109 -19.39 24.92 5.33
N ILE A 110 -19.80 24.14 6.34
CA ILE A 110 -19.75 22.68 6.29
C ILE A 110 -20.86 22.14 5.38
N ASP A 111 -22.06 22.73 5.43
CA ASP A 111 -23.19 22.27 4.64
C ASP A 111 -22.94 22.49 3.14
N GLU A 112 -22.39 23.66 2.78
CA GLU A 112 -21.99 23.94 1.40
C GLU A 112 -20.89 22.98 0.91
N PHE A 113 -19.90 22.67 1.76
CA PHE A 113 -18.85 21.71 1.44
C PHE A 113 -19.41 20.30 1.15
N TRP A 114 -20.35 19.82 1.97
CA TRP A 114 -20.98 18.53 1.74
C TRP A 114 -21.80 18.51 0.44
N ASP A 115 -22.61 19.55 0.22
CA ASP A 115 -23.51 19.64 -0.92
C ASP A 115 -22.77 19.81 -2.24
N LYS A 116 -21.65 20.57 -2.27
CA LYS A 116 -20.96 20.94 -3.51
C LYS A 116 -19.69 20.17 -3.82
N GLU A 117 -18.95 19.75 -2.79
CA GLU A 117 -17.65 19.10 -2.97
C GLU A 117 -17.75 17.61 -2.70
N MET A 118 -18.18 17.22 -1.49
CA MET A 118 -18.23 15.80 -1.10
C MET A 118 -19.20 14.98 -1.92
N SER A 119 -20.36 15.55 -2.28
CA SER A 119 -21.38 14.89 -3.11
C SER A 119 -20.87 14.45 -4.50
N ARG A 120 -19.70 14.95 -4.94
CA ARG A 120 -19.06 14.64 -6.23
C ARG A 120 -17.88 13.67 -6.11
N VAL A 121 -17.75 12.98 -4.96
CA VAL A 121 -16.74 11.94 -4.76
C VAL A 121 -16.87 10.84 -5.81
N ASN A 122 -15.74 10.41 -6.37
CA ASN A 122 -15.61 9.44 -7.47
C ASN A 122 -16.21 9.85 -8.82
N ASP A 123 -16.99 10.91 -8.90
CA ASP A 123 -17.50 11.46 -10.17
C ASP A 123 -16.55 12.53 -10.71
N GLU A 124 -16.19 13.52 -9.88
CA GLU A 124 -15.28 14.60 -10.25
C GLU A 124 -14.05 14.69 -9.37
N PHE A 125 -14.16 14.30 -8.10
CA PHE A 125 -13.08 14.42 -7.13
C PHE A 125 -12.72 13.07 -6.51
N LEU A 126 -11.42 12.88 -6.30
CA LEU A 126 -10.88 11.82 -5.45
C LEU A 126 -10.48 12.44 -4.12
N PHE A 127 -10.97 11.89 -3.02
CA PHE A 127 -10.70 12.41 -1.69
C PHE A 127 -9.84 11.44 -0.88
N GLY A 128 -8.75 11.97 -0.35
CA GLY A 128 -7.92 11.35 0.67
C GLY A 128 -8.04 12.12 1.99
N ALA A 129 -8.01 11.41 3.11
CA ALA A 129 -8.04 12.01 4.43
C ALA A 129 -6.97 11.39 5.33
N SER A 130 -6.40 12.20 6.21
CA SER A 130 -5.51 11.75 7.27
C SER A 130 -5.70 12.64 8.50
N THR A 131 -5.19 12.19 9.65
CA THR A 131 -5.24 12.93 10.92
C THR A 131 -3.90 12.83 11.63
N GLY A 132 -3.64 13.75 12.56
CA GLY A 132 -2.40 13.78 13.36
C GLY A 132 -1.25 14.61 12.77
N LEU A 133 -1.48 15.33 11.68
CA LEU A 133 -0.42 16.07 10.96
C LEU A 133 0.29 17.12 11.83
N LEU A 134 -0.46 17.92 12.60
CA LEU A 134 0.11 19.06 13.34
C LEU A 134 0.87 18.64 14.61
N GLU A 135 0.44 17.56 15.28
CA GLU A 135 0.99 17.17 16.59
C GLU A 135 2.11 16.14 16.50
N HIS A 136 2.45 15.66 15.29
CA HIS A 136 3.51 14.66 15.05
C HIS A 136 3.38 13.42 15.95
N GLY A 137 2.14 13.09 16.31
CA GLY A 137 1.79 11.99 17.20
C GLY A 137 1.42 10.73 16.43
N TYR A 138 1.68 9.60 17.07
CA TYR A 138 1.07 8.33 16.69
C TYR A 138 0.02 7.99 17.74
N GLY A 139 -1.17 7.65 17.28
CA GLY A 139 -2.30 7.38 18.14
C GLY A 139 -3.42 6.69 17.36
N GLU A 140 -4.41 6.21 18.11
CA GLU A 140 -5.62 5.65 17.55
C GLU A 140 -6.80 6.23 18.32
N ARG A 141 -7.80 6.72 17.58
CA ARG A 141 -9.05 7.21 18.16
C ARG A 141 -10.22 6.60 17.41
N ASN A 142 -11.04 5.82 18.12
CA ASN A 142 -12.26 5.20 17.58
C ASN A 142 -12.02 4.37 16.30
N GLY A 143 -10.89 3.67 16.21
CA GLY A 143 -10.53 2.87 15.03
C GLY A 143 -9.88 3.65 13.89
N ILE A 144 -9.68 4.96 14.06
CA ILE A 144 -8.91 5.79 13.12
C ILE A 144 -7.49 5.94 13.66
N SER A 145 -6.51 5.50 12.86
CA SER A 145 -5.09 5.63 13.14
C SER A 145 -4.58 6.99 12.69
N GLU A 146 -3.90 7.69 13.58
CA GLU A 146 -3.17 8.92 13.25
C GLU A 146 -1.97 8.59 12.35
N GLY A 147 -1.61 9.51 11.46
CA GLY A 147 -0.57 9.31 10.44
C GLY A 147 -0.92 8.26 9.38
N HIS A 148 -2.19 7.81 9.31
CA HIS A 148 -2.67 6.88 8.29
C HIS A 148 -3.48 7.58 7.20
N ALA A 149 -3.28 7.14 5.97
CA ALA A 149 -4.01 7.62 4.80
C ALA A 149 -5.30 6.80 4.60
N TYR A 150 -6.43 7.48 4.56
CA TYR A 150 -7.74 6.92 4.26
C TYR A 150 -8.26 7.47 2.94
N VAL A 151 -9.04 6.65 2.23
CA VAL A 151 -9.74 7.06 1.00
C VAL A 151 -11.23 7.18 1.32
N ILE A 152 -11.85 8.24 0.83
CA ILE A 152 -13.30 8.42 0.93
C ILE A 152 -13.92 7.75 -0.28
N MET A 153 -14.74 6.73 -0.03
CA MET A 153 -15.34 5.91 -1.08
C MET A 153 -16.75 6.35 -1.47
N GLU A 154 -17.46 7.07 -0.60
CA GLU A 154 -18.85 7.50 -0.80
C GLU A 154 -19.17 8.62 0.19
N ALA A 155 -20.09 9.53 -0.17
CA ALA A 155 -20.53 10.66 0.62
C ALA A 155 -22.02 10.95 0.37
#